data_AF-A0A3D5QEM8-F1
#
_entry.id   AF-A0A3D5QEM8-F1
#
_cell.length_a   1.000
_cell.length_b   1.000
_cell.length_c   1.000
_cell.angle_alpha   90.00
_cell.angle_beta   90.00
_cell.angle_gamma   90.00
#
_symmetry.space_group_name_H-M   'P 1'
#
loop_
_entity.id
_entity.type
_entity.pdbx_description
1 polymer ?
#
loop_
_entity_poly.entity_id
_entity_poly.type
_entity_poly.pdbx_seq_one_letter_code
_entity_poly.pdbx_strand_id
1 'polypeptide(L)'
;EAVGVAFGAVAAGLPSATIGGAIALAVGIGIQNFPEGAAVSVPLRREKLSRWKSFLYGQFSGVVEPIAGVIGALAVIYMRPMLPYALSFAAGAMIYVVV
;
A
#
# COMPACT_ATOMS: atom_id res chain seq x y z
N GLU A 1 -1.26 -3.62 -4.67
CA GLU A 1 -0.42 -2.44 -4.44
C GLU A 1 -1.06 -1.18 -5.00
N ALA A 2 -0.74 -0.01 -4.43
CA ALA A 2 -1.31 1.28 -4.83
C ALA A 2 -1.00 1.63 -6.31
N VAL A 3 0.10 1.10 -6.87
CA VAL A 3 0.47 1.23 -8.28
C VAL A 3 -0.62 0.68 -9.21
N GLY A 4 -1.07 -0.56 -8.97
CA GLY A 4 -2.11 -1.20 -9.78
C GLY A 4 -3.46 -0.46 -9.70
N VAL A 5 -3.78 0.09 -8.52
CA VAL A 5 -4.98 0.92 -8.33
C VAL A 5 -4.86 2.24 -9.11
N ALA A 6 -3.68 2.88 -9.08
CA ALA A 6 -3.46 4.14 -9.80
C ALA A 6 -3.55 3.95 -11.32
N PHE A 7 -2.89 2.94 -11.89
CA PHE A 7 -3.01 2.64 -13.32
C PHE A 7 -4.42 2.16 -13.71
N GLY A 8 -5.08 1.37 -12.85
CA GLY A 8 -6.46 0.96 -13.05
C GLY A 8 -7.44 2.15 -13.04
N ALA A 9 -7.21 3.13 -12.16
CA ALA A 9 -8.01 4.35 -12.09
C ALA A 9 -7.85 5.23 -13.33
N VAL A 10 -6.62 5.33 -13.85
CA VAL A 10 -6.34 5.98 -15.14
C VAL A 10 -7.05 5.26 -16.29
N ALA A 11 -6.96 3.92 -16.35
CA ALA A 11 -7.61 3.12 -17.38
C ALA A 11 -9.14 3.20 -17.32
N ALA A 12 -9.70 3.38 -16.12
CA ALA A 12 -11.14 3.59 -15.89
C ALA A 12 -11.60 5.03 -16.20
N GLY A 13 -10.71 5.93 -16.61
CA GLY A 13 -11.04 7.31 -16.99
C GLY A 13 -11.45 8.20 -15.81
N LEU A 14 -10.99 7.89 -14.58
CA LEU A 14 -11.30 8.71 -13.41
C LEU A 14 -10.64 10.10 -13.52
N PRO A 15 -11.39 11.21 -13.36
CA PRO A 15 -10.86 12.57 -13.55
C PRO A 15 -9.70 12.93 -12.62
N SER A 16 -9.62 12.30 -11.45
CA SER A 16 -8.59 12.51 -10.44
C SER A 16 -7.31 11.70 -10.68
N ALA A 17 -7.32 10.75 -11.63
CA ALA A 17 -6.19 9.87 -11.90
C ALA A 17 -5.46 10.29 -13.18
N THR A 18 -4.15 10.50 -13.10
CA THR A 18 -3.31 10.86 -14.26
C THR A 18 -2.23 9.81 -14.49
N ILE A 19 -1.86 9.59 -15.76
CA ILE A 19 -0.71 8.73 -16.12
C ILE A 19 0.56 9.18 -15.39
N GLY A 20 0.80 10.50 -15.34
CA GLY A 20 1.95 11.07 -14.64
C GLY A 20 1.95 10.74 -13.14
N GLY A 21 0.80 10.85 -12.47
CA GLY A 21 0.65 10.48 -11.06
C GLY A 21 0.86 8.98 -10.81
N ALA A 22 0.34 8.12 -11.69
CA ALA A 22 0.54 6.67 -11.60
C ALA A 22 2.02 6.27 -11.78
N ILE A 23 2.73 6.90 -12.73
CA ILE A 23 4.17 6.69 -12.94
C ILE A 23 4.97 7.20 -11.73
N ALA A 24 4.67 8.41 -11.25
CA ALA A 24 5.35 8.96 -10.08
C ALA A 24 5.18 8.07 -8.84
N LEU A 25 3.98 7.53 -8.63
CA LEU A 25 3.69 6.58 -7.57
C LEU A 25 4.48 5.28 -7.74
N ALA A 26 4.51 4.71 -8.95
CA ALA A 26 5.25 3.49 -9.25
C ALA A 26 6.76 3.65 -8.99
N VAL A 27 7.33 4.79 -9.39
CA VAL A 27 8.74 5.10 -9.15
C VAL A 27 9.01 5.29 -7.66
N GLY A 28 8.16 6.05 -6.96
CA GLY A 28 8.32 6.28 -5.51
C GLY A 28 8.29 4.97 -4.72
N ILE A 29 7.33 4.09 -5.04
CA ILE A 29 7.21 2.76 -4.44
C ILE A 29 8.41 1.87 -4.82
N GLY A 30 8.86 1.90 -6.08
CA GLY A 30 10.03 1.14 -6.50
C GLY A 30 11.32 1.54 -5.75
N ILE A 31 11.50 2.85 -5.51
CA ILE A 31 12.67 3.38 -4.78
C ILE A 31 12.67 2.91 -3.33
N GLN A 32 11.52 2.86 -2.65
CA GLN A 32 11.43 2.39 -1.26
C GLN A 32 11.43 0.86 -1.12
N ASN A 33 10.89 0.13 -2.09
CA ASN A 33 10.94 -1.35 -2.08
C ASN A 33 12.37 -1.90 -2.26
N PHE A 34 13.28 -1.12 -2.87
CA PHE A 34 14.68 -1.54 -3.01
C PHE A 34 15.42 -1.72 -1.68
N PRO A 35 15.46 -0.74 -0.76
CA PRO A 35 16.06 -0.93 0.57
C PRO A 35 15.31 -1.98 1.41
N GLU A 36 14.00 -2.15 1.26
CA GLU A 36 13.24 -3.19 1.96
C GLU A 36 13.62 -4.60 1.49
N GLY A 37 13.68 -4.81 0.17
CA GLY A 37 14.15 -6.08 -0.40
C GLY A 37 15.59 -6.40 0.00
N ALA A 38 16.45 -5.39 0.12
CA ALA A 38 17.80 -5.54 0.65
C ALA A 38 17.82 -5.87 2.15
N ALA A 39 16.92 -5.28 2.95
CA ALA A 39 16.78 -5.57 4.39
C ALA A 39 16.42 -7.03 4.66
N VAL A 40 15.72 -7.70 3.74
CA VAL A 40 15.44 -9.15 3.82
C VAL A 40 16.57 -9.98 3.19
N SER A 41 17.08 -9.58 2.03
CA SER A 41 18.08 -10.36 1.28
C SER A 41 19.46 -10.41 1.94
N VAL A 42 19.91 -9.31 2.55
CA VAL A 42 21.27 -9.19 3.11
C VAL A 42 21.47 -10.05 4.35
N PRO A 43 20.55 -10.10 5.33
CA PRO A 43 20.63 -11.04 6.46
C PRO A 43 20.62 -12.49 6.01
N LEU A 44 19.74 -12.88 5.07
CA LEU A 44 19.70 -14.23 4.52
C LEU A 44 21.04 -14.63 3.88
N ARG A 45 21.72 -13.69 3.22
CA ARG A 45 23.06 -13.92 2.69
C ARG A 45 24.11 -14.12 3.80
N ARG A 46 23.99 -13.40 4.92
CA ARG A 46 24.85 -13.56 6.10
C ARG A 46 24.65 -14.92 6.76
N GLU A 47 23.43 -15.45 6.73
CA GLU A 47 23.06 -16.82 7.15
C GLU A 47 23.51 -17.92 6.16
N LYS A 48 24.47 -17.62 5.28
CA LYS A 48 25.09 -18.55 4.32
C LYS A 48 24.17 -19.06 3.20
N LEU A 49 23.00 -18.47 2.97
CA LEU A 49 22.21 -18.77 1.77
C LEU A 49 22.94 -18.30 0.50
N SER A 50 22.69 -19.00 -0.62
CA SER A 50 23.24 -18.60 -1.92
C SER A 50 22.71 -17.22 -2.33
N ARG A 51 23.50 -16.47 -3.13
CA ARG A 51 23.13 -15.12 -3.59
C ARG A 51 21.75 -15.13 -4.26
N TRP A 52 21.51 -16.13 -5.11
CA TRP A 52 20.26 -16.29 -5.83
C TRP A 52 19.08 -16.60 -4.91
N LYS A 53 19.24 -17.52 -3.94
CA LYS A 53 18.18 -17.81 -2.96
C LYS A 53 17.86 -16.60 -2.08
N SER A 54 18.88 -15.87 -1.65
CA SER A 54 18.71 -14.68 -0.81
C SER A 54 17.96 -13.57 -1.56
N PHE A 55 18.31 -13.34 -2.83
CA PHE A 55 17.61 -12.39 -3.70
C PHE A 55 16.16 -12.81 -3.98
N LEU A 56 15.94 -14.09 -4.31
CA LEU A 56 14.59 -14.61 -4.54
C LEU A 56 13.71 -14.42 -3.31
N TYR A 57 14.20 -14.76 -2.11
CA TYR A 57 13.43 -14.57 -0.89
C TYR A 57 13.14 -13.10 -0.59
N GLY A 58 14.08 -12.19 -0.86
CA GLY A 58 13.81 -10.75 -0.74
C GLY A 58 12.79 -10.21 -1.75
N GLN A 59 12.71 -10.78 -2.95
CA GLN A 59 11.62 -10.45 -3.88
C GLN A 59 10.29 -11.09 -3.47
N PHE A 60 10.32 -12.33 -2.99
CA PHE A 60 9.11 -13.02 -2.51
C PHE A 60 8.52 -12.37 -1.26
N SER A 61 9.32 -11.72 -0.40
CA SER A 61 8.78 -10.97 0.72
C SER A 61 7.87 -9.82 0.27
N GLY A 62 8.12 -9.20 -0.89
CA GLY A 62 7.26 -8.16 -1.45
C GLY A 62 5.87 -8.64 -1.89
N VAL A 63 5.66 -9.96 -2.04
CA VAL A 63 4.35 -10.53 -2.39
C VAL A 63 3.31 -10.32 -1.27
N VAL A 64 3.75 -10.04 -0.04
CA VAL A 64 2.85 -9.70 1.07
C VAL A 64 2.06 -8.41 0.80
N GLU A 65 2.63 -7.46 0.07
CA GLU A 65 2.03 -6.14 -0.19
C GLU A 65 0.76 -6.20 -1.05
N PRO A 66 0.70 -6.89 -2.20
CA PRO A 66 -0.54 -7.01 -2.95
C PRO A 66 -1.63 -7.76 -2.18
N ILE A 67 -1.26 -8.79 -1.40
CA ILE A 67 -2.22 -9.56 -0.59
C ILE A 67 -2.83 -8.66 0.49
N ALA A 68 -1.98 -8.01 1.30
CA ALA A 68 -2.41 -7.09 2.33
C ALA A 68 -3.20 -5.91 1.73
N GLY A 69 -2.81 -5.43 0.55
CA GLY A 69 -3.52 -4.37 -0.18
C GLY A 69 -4.95 -4.77 -0.58
N VAL A 70 -5.17 -6.00 -1.05
CA VAL A 70 -6.52 -6.50 -1.37
C VAL A 70 -7.35 -6.65 -0.10
N ILE A 71 -6.78 -7.23 0.96
CA ILE A 71 -7.48 -7.39 2.25
C ILE A 71 -7.88 -6.02 2.82
N GLY A 72 -6.97 -5.05 2.80
CA GLY A 72 -7.23 -3.68 3.24
C GLY A 72 -8.31 -2.99 2.41
N ALA A 73 -8.28 -3.16 1.08
CA ALA A 73 -9.32 -2.63 0.20
C ALA A 73 -10.70 -3.22 0.52
N LEU A 74 -10.78 -4.53 0.74
CA LEU A 74 -12.02 -5.21 1.15
C LEU A 74 -12.50 -4.67 2.50
N ALA A 75 -11.61 -4.56 3.50
CA ALA A 75 -11.95 -4.01 4.80
C ALA A 75 -12.53 -2.59 4.70
N VAL A 76 -11.94 -1.71 3.89
CA VAL A 76 -12.47 -0.36 3.64
C VAL A 76 -13.85 -0.41 3.00
N ILE A 77 -14.08 -1.28 2.01
CA ILE A 77 -15.39 -1.42 1.36
C ILE A 77 -16.45 -1.83 2.38
N TYR A 78 -16.16 -2.75 3.28
CA TYR A 78 -17.08 -3.16 4.34
C TYR A 78 -17.32 -2.08 5.40
N MET A 79 -16.32 -1.25 5.71
CA MET A 79 -16.44 -0.18 6.71
C MET A 79 -17.09 1.10 6.17
N ARG A 80 -17.10 1.33 4.85
CA ARG A 80 -17.66 2.55 4.23
C ARG A 80 -19.08 2.91 4.71
N PRO A 81 -20.04 1.99 4.85
CA PRO A 81 -21.38 2.32 5.35
C PRO A 81 -21.39 2.82 6.80
N MET A 82 -20.39 2.46 7.61
CA MET A 82 -20.27 2.89 9.01
C MET A 82 -19.60 4.27 9.16
N LEU A 83 -18.84 4.72 8.15
CA LEU A 83 -18.07 5.98 8.22
C LEU A 83 -18.94 7.21 8.52
N PRO A 84 -20.12 7.43 7.89
CA PRO A 84 -20.94 8.61 8.18
C PRO A 84 -21.36 8.69 9.65
N TYR A 85 -21.72 7.55 10.26
CA TYR A 85 -22.10 7.49 11.66
C TYR A 85 -20.92 7.80 12.58
N ALA A 86 -19.76 7.17 12.33
CA ALA A 86 -18.55 7.44 13.10
C ALA A 86 -18.09 8.91 13.00
N LEU A 87 -18.15 9.50 11.81
CA LEU A 87 -17.80 10.90 11.59
C LEU A 87 -18.80 11.85 12.25
N SER A 88 -20.11 11.56 12.19
CA SER A 88 -21.12 12.35 12.89
C SER A 88 -20.97 12.31 14.42
N PHE A 89 -20.63 11.14 14.97
CA PHE A 89 -20.36 10.97 16.39
C PHE A 89 -19.11 11.76 16.82
N ALA A 90 -18.02 11.63 16.05
CA ALA A 90 -16.79 12.39 16.30
C ALA A 90 -17.02 13.90 16.22
N ALA A 91 -17.78 14.37 15.23
CA ALA A 91 -18.14 15.78 15.09
C ALA A 91 -18.96 16.30 16.30
N GLY A 92 -19.94 15.51 16.77
CA GLY A 92 -20.72 15.87 17.96
C GLY A 92 -19.88 15.96 19.24
N ALA A 93 -18.95 15.01 19.43
CA ALA A 93 -18.00 15.04 20.55
C ALA A 93 -17.11 16.29 20.50
N MET A 94 -16.60 16.66 19.32
CA MET A 94 -15.77 17.86 19.16
C MET A 94 -16.53 19.15 19.45
N ILE A 95 -17.82 19.24 19.11
CA ILE A 95 -18.65 20.39 19.46
C ILE A 95 -18.86 20.49 20.97
N TYR A 96 -19.13 19.37 21.66
CA TYR A 96 -19.31 19.36 23.12
C TYR A 96 -18.05 19.77 23.90
N VAL A 97 -16.86 19.46 23.38
CA VAL A 97 -15.58 19.79 24.05
C VAL A 97 -15.22 21.28 23.93
N VAL A 98 -15.65 21.94 22.85
CA VAL A 98 -15.31 23.35 22.57
C VAL A 98 -16.28 24.34 23.23
N VAL A 99 -17.47 23.88 23.63
CA VAL A 99 -18.49 24.67 24.36
C VAL A 99 -18.28 24.49 25.86
#